data_AF-A0A3A4X9Q4-F1
#
_entry.id   AF-A0A3A4X9Q4-F1
#
_cell.length_a   1.000
_cell.length_b   1.000
_cell.length_c   1.000
_cell.angle_alpha   90.00
_cell.angle_beta   90.00
_cell.angle_gamma   90.00
#
_symmetry.space_group_name_H-M   'P 1'
#
loop_
_entity.id
_entity.type
_entity.pdbx_description
1 polymer ?
#
loop_
_entity_poly.entity_id
_entity_poly.type
_entity_poly.pdbx_seq_one_letter_code
_entity_poly.pdbx_strand_id
1 'polypeptide(L)'
;TGLVVTGEINFEKGTHGLSGDTINTAARLSGMAKEGEIIAGPETFSQTNSYFSFEKLPPAAVKGKAESVQVYKVLAPHSRPGLFRRIHGLRADLIGRHVELARLAEAAASLEKGRGGVCTLVGDAGLGKTRLLEELAGSLDRGRFRWIEGQAYAFSHNTPYAPLTDLLCRIFQLEERDGPEQRLSKIQSAVSAWGAESEPVAPYLASLLGVSHPQASSGSPEFRRSRLNTALLAFFSALARQGPLVICLEDVHWSDPSTLDALRYIISNITQPALLICSHRPASVL
;
A
#
# COMPACT_ATOMS: atom_id res chain seq x y z
N THR A 1 -7.43 -21.38 1.73
CA THR A 1 -6.15 -21.61 1.01
C THR A 1 -5.40 -22.68 1.77
N GLY A 2 -4.60 -23.55 1.14
CA GLY A 2 -3.97 -24.66 1.88
C GLY A 2 -3.12 -25.57 1.01
N LEU A 3 -2.51 -26.58 1.65
CA LEU A 3 -1.62 -27.55 1.00
C LEU A 3 -2.41 -28.39 -0.02
N VAL A 4 -1.80 -28.59 -1.19
CA VAL A 4 -2.28 -29.49 -2.24
C VAL A 4 -1.09 -30.28 -2.78
N VAL A 5 -1.35 -31.53 -3.19
CA VAL A 5 -0.36 -32.41 -3.82
C VAL A 5 -0.70 -32.54 -5.29
N THR A 6 0.32 -32.40 -6.13
CA THR A 6 0.21 -32.55 -7.59
C THR A 6 0.87 -33.86 -8.03
N GLY A 7 0.16 -34.65 -8.83
CA GLY A 7 0.64 -35.86 -9.50
C GLY A 7 0.53 -35.74 -11.03
N GLU A 8 0.90 -36.81 -11.74
CA GLU A 8 0.91 -36.83 -13.21
C GLU A 8 -0.46 -36.47 -13.83
N ILE A 9 -0.43 -35.60 -14.83
CA ILE A 9 -1.61 -35.13 -15.56
C ILE A 9 -1.71 -35.94 -16.84
N ASN A 10 -2.79 -36.71 -17.01
CA ASN A 10 -3.05 -37.40 -18.26
C ASN A 10 -4.15 -36.67 -19.04
N PHE A 11 -3.72 -35.87 -20.02
CA PHE A 11 -4.58 -35.02 -20.86
C PHE A 11 -5.55 -35.83 -21.73
N GLU A 12 -5.21 -37.06 -22.11
CA GLU A 12 -6.11 -37.92 -22.91
C GLU A 12 -7.27 -38.50 -22.09
N LYS A 13 -7.07 -38.70 -20.78
CA LYS A 13 -8.10 -39.25 -19.87
C LYS A 13 -8.82 -38.18 -19.04
N GLY A 14 -8.46 -36.91 -19.18
CA GLY A 14 -9.04 -35.79 -18.40
C GLY A 14 -8.74 -35.85 -16.90
N THR A 15 -7.75 -36.65 -16.48
CA THR A 15 -7.41 -36.82 -15.06
C THR A 15 -6.38 -35.79 -14.64
N HIS A 16 -6.81 -34.86 -13.79
CA HIS A 16 -5.97 -33.86 -13.17
C HIS A 16 -5.53 -34.41 -11.81
N GLY A 17 -4.23 -34.72 -11.67
CA GLY A 17 -3.66 -35.30 -10.46
C GLY A 17 -3.56 -34.31 -9.28
N LEU A 18 -4.60 -33.54 -8.98
CA LEU A 18 -4.62 -32.62 -7.84
C LEU A 18 -5.36 -33.29 -6.69
N SER A 19 -4.69 -33.53 -5.57
CA SER A 19 -5.29 -34.13 -4.38
C SER A 19 -4.94 -33.34 -3.12
N GLY A 20 -5.91 -33.19 -2.22
CA GLY A 20 -5.73 -32.49 -0.95
C GLY A 20 -7.05 -32.09 -0.29
N ASP A 21 -7.06 -32.07 1.04
CA ASP A 21 -8.21 -31.64 1.84
C ASP A 21 -8.68 -30.22 1.47
N THR A 22 -7.73 -29.35 1.10
CA THR A 22 -7.99 -27.98 0.62
C THR A 22 -8.93 -27.94 -0.59
N ILE A 23 -8.76 -28.85 -1.55
CA ILE A 23 -9.56 -28.89 -2.79
C ILE A 23 -10.99 -29.31 -2.48
N ASN A 24 -11.14 -30.35 -1.65
CA ASN A 24 -12.45 -30.83 -1.21
C ASN A 24 -13.20 -29.77 -0.38
N THR A 25 -12.48 -29.05 0.47
CA THR A 25 -13.04 -27.95 1.25
C THR A 25 -13.47 -26.80 0.33
N ALA A 26 -12.62 -26.39 -0.63
CA ALA A 26 -12.93 -25.32 -1.56
C ALA A 26 -14.13 -25.63 -2.47
N ALA A 27 -14.20 -26.84 -3.04
CA ALA A 27 -15.31 -27.28 -3.89
C ALA A 27 -16.66 -27.20 -3.17
N ARG A 28 -16.68 -27.48 -1.86
CA ARG A 28 -17.92 -27.45 -1.08
C ARG A 28 -18.30 -26.07 -0.61
N LEU A 29 -17.33 -25.25 -0.21
CA LEU A 29 -17.58 -23.82 0.02
C LEU A 29 -18.14 -23.16 -1.24
N SER A 30 -17.65 -23.55 -2.43
CA SER A 30 -18.19 -23.09 -3.71
C SER A 30 -19.63 -23.56 -3.94
N GLY A 31 -19.97 -24.81 -3.60
CA GLY A 31 -21.34 -25.32 -3.73
C GLY A 31 -22.35 -24.68 -2.78
N MET A 32 -21.89 -23.97 -1.74
CA MET A 32 -22.75 -23.21 -0.82
C MET A 32 -23.01 -21.78 -1.28
N ALA A 33 -22.18 -21.25 -2.19
CA ALA A 33 -22.32 -19.90 -2.69
C ALA A 33 -23.54 -19.79 -3.62
N LYS A 34 -24.34 -18.75 -3.46
CA LYS A 34 -25.36 -18.39 -4.46
C LYS A 34 -24.70 -17.67 -5.64
N GLU A 35 -25.47 -17.49 -6.71
CA GLU A 35 -25.02 -16.70 -7.87
C GLU A 35 -24.55 -15.30 -7.44
N GLY A 36 -23.35 -14.92 -7.88
CA GLY A 36 -22.72 -13.64 -7.52
C GLY A 36 -22.09 -13.57 -6.12
N GLU A 37 -22.17 -14.63 -5.30
CA GLU A 37 -21.54 -14.67 -3.98
C GLU A 37 -20.13 -15.25 -4.03
N ILE A 38 -19.24 -14.71 -3.21
CA ILE A 38 -17.90 -15.27 -2.98
C ILE A 38 -17.82 -15.73 -1.53
N ILE A 39 -17.53 -17.01 -1.33
CA ILE A 39 -17.40 -17.63 -0.02
C ILE A 39 -15.93 -17.95 0.27
N ALA A 40 -15.48 -17.60 1.47
CA ALA A 40 -14.13 -17.84 1.96
C ALA A 40 -14.14 -18.73 3.21
N GLY A 41 -13.15 -19.63 3.27
CA GLY A 41 -12.82 -20.37 4.50
C GLY A 41 -11.93 -19.55 5.45
N PRO A 42 -11.61 -20.09 6.64
CA PRO A 42 -10.91 -19.36 7.69
C PRO A 42 -9.51 -18.87 7.32
N GLU A 43 -8.72 -19.70 6.61
CA GLU A 43 -7.36 -19.29 6.22
C GLU A 43 -7.41 -18.17 5.17
N THR A 44 -8.31 -18.30 4.18
CA THR A 44 -8.51 -17.27 3.17
C THR A 44 -8.98 -15.97 3.82
N PHE A 45 -9.97 -16.03 4.74
CA PHE A 45 -10.42 -14.88 5.52
C PHE A 45 -9.26 -14.24 6.29
N SER A 46 -8.47 -15.03 7.03
CA SER A 46 -7.34 -14.49 7.81
C SER A 46 -6.30 -13.78 6.94
N GLN A 47 -6.10 -14.23 5.70
CA GLN A 47 -5.13 -13.66 4.77
C GLN A 47 -5.70 -12.45 3.99
N THR A 48 -7.02 -12.31 3.92
CA THR A 48 -7.67 -11.33 3.03
C THR A 48 -8.61 -10.36 3.75
N ASN A 49 -8.83 -10.49 5.06
CA ASN A 49 -9.71 -9.62 5.85
C ASN A 49 -9.29 -8.13 5.88
N SER A 50 -8.05 -7.83 5.52
CA SER A 50 -7.57 -6.45 5.35
C SER A 50 -7.95 -5.85 3.99
N TYR A 51 -8.26 -6.68 2.99
CA TYR A 51 -8.57 -6.30 1.61
C TYR A 51 -10.06 -6.31 1.30
N PHE A 52 -10.87 -7.09 2.01
CA PHE A 52 -12.31 -7.22 1.77
C PHE A 52 -13.11 -7.15 3.07
N SER A 53 -14.33 -6.62 3.00
CA SER A 53 -15.32 -6.78 4.05
C SER A 53 -15.98 -8.16 3.97
N PHE A 54 -16.21 -8.76 5.14
CA PHE A 54 -16.78 -10.09 5.25
C PHE A 54 -17.98 -10.09 6.20
N GLU A 55 -18.96 -10.92 5.87
CA GLU A 55 -20.02 -11.35 6.78
C GLU A 55 -19.67 -12.75 7.31
N LYS A 56 -19.70 -12.92 8.64
CA LYS A 56 -19.48 -14.22 9.27
C LYS A 56 -20.78 -15.04 9.20
N LEU A 57 -20.74 -16.16 8.48
CA LEU A 57 -21.88 -17.07 8.35
C LEU A 57 -21.83 -18.17 9.42
N PRO A 58 -22.92 -18.90 9.67
CA PRO A 58 -22.89 -20.10 10.51
C PRO A 58 -21.86 -21.13 10.00
N PRO A 59 -21.14 -21.85 10.89
CA PRO A 59 -20.23 -22.90 10.48
C PRO A 59 -20.93 -23.99 9.67
N ALA A 60 -20.29 -24.44 8.59
CA ALA A 60 -20.83 -25.44 7.68
C ALA A 60 -20.23 -26.82 7.92
N ALA A 61 -21.07 -27.84 7.96
CA ALA A 61 -20.63 -29.22 8.03
C ALA A 61 -20.00 -29.64 6.69
N VAL A 62 -18.71 -29.99 6.71
CA VAL A 62 -17.98 -30.44 5.53
C VAL A 62 -17.68 -31.94 5.71
N LYS A 63 -18.44 -32.81 5.04
CA LYS A 63 -18.26 -34.29 5.04
C LYS A 63 -16.78 -34.75 4.98
N GLY A 64 -16.27 -35.33 6.06
CA GLY A 64 -14.85 -35.73 6.16
C GLY A 64 -14.01 -34.82 7.06
N LYS A 65 -14.60 -33.74 7.59
CA LYS A 65 -14.08 -33.02 8.76
C LYS A 65 -14.93 -33.35 9.98
N ALA A 66 -14.25 -33.57 11.11
CA ALA A 66 -14.90 -33.83 12.40
C ALA A 66 -15.59 -32.56 12.94
N GLU A 67 -15.04 -31.38 12.62
CA GLU A 67 -15.57 -30.09 13.03
C GLU A 67 -16.14 -29.30 11.85
N SER A 68 -17.23 -28.58 12.09
CA SER A 68 -17.81 -27.65 11.12
C SER A 68 -16.82 -26.54 10.79
N VAL A 69 -16.69 -26.22 9.51
CA VAL A 69 -15.77 -25.17 9.04
C VAL A 69 -16.46 -23.82 9.16
N GLN A 70 -15.82 -22.86 9.80
CA GLN A 70 -16.29 -21.47 9.85
C GLN A 70 -16.29 -20.86 8.44
N VAL A 71 -17.40 -20.25 8.04
CA VAL A 71 -17.61 -19.70 6.70
C VAL A 71 -17.73 -18.18 6.75
N TYR A 72 -17.19 -17.50 5.73
CA TYR A 72 -17.28 -16.06 5.56
C TYR A 72 -17.77 -15.73 4.15
N LYS A 73 -18.73 -14.83 4.03
CA LYS A 73 -19.17 -14.27 2.74
C LYS A 73 -18.45 -12.97 2.49
N VAL A 74 -17.79 -12.83 1.33
CA VAL A 74 -17.20 -11.58 0.89
C VAL A 74 -18.33 -10.63 0.49
N LEU A 75 -18.33 -9.43 1.05
CA LEU A 75 -19.35 -8.42 0.76
C LEU A 75 -18.86 -7.43 -0.30
N ALA A 76 -17.70 -6.83 -0.06
CA ALA A 76 -17.11 -5.87 -0.98
C ALA A 76 -15.58 -5.81 -0.77
N PRO A 77 -14.81 -5.45 -1.80
CA PRO A 77 -13.45 -4.99 -1.56
C PRO A 77 -13.50 -3.78 -0.62
N HIS A 78 -12.58 -3.71 0.32
CA HIS A 78 -12.31 -2.44 0.97
C HIS A 78 -11.81 -1.49 -0.10
N SER A 79 -12.43 -0.30 -0.20
CA SER A 79 -11.98 0.74 -1.14
C SER A 79 -10.50 1.05 -0.99
N ARG A 80 -9.92 0.78 0.20
CA ARG A 80 -8.49 0.77 0.49
C ARG A 80 -8.16 -0.26 1.58
N PRO A 81 -7.31 -1.27 1.30
CA PRO A 81 -6.59 -1.94 2.36
C PRO A 81 -5.64 -0.90 2.96
N GLY A 82 -5.76 -0.56 4.25
CA GLY A 82 -4.62 0.07 4.91
C GLY A 82 -3.46 -0.93 4.83
N LEU A 83 -2.28 -0.53 4.35
CA LEU A 83 -1.10 -1.43 4.31
C LEU A 83 -0.89 -2.07 5.69
N PHE A 84 -1.20 -1.30 6.74
CA PHE A 84 -1.11 -1.71 8.14
C PHE A 84 -2.48 -1.86 8.83
N ARG A 85 -3.49 -2.40 8.14
CA ARG A 85 -4.68 -2.89 8.85
C ARG A 85 -4.33 -4.17 9.60
N ARG A 86 -3.95 -3.96 10.86
CA ARG A 86 -3.88 -4.92 11.97
C ARG A 86 -4.57 -6.25 11.65
N ILE A 87 -3.77 -7.27 11.34
CA ILE A 87 -4.21 -8.66 11.53
C ILE A 87 -4.47 -8.81 13.03
N HIS A 88 -5.72 -8.64 13.43
CA HIS A 88 -6.16 -8.91 14.79
C HIS A 88 -6.07 -10.43 15.02
N GLY A 89 -5.19 -10.87 15.91
CA GLY A 89 -5.33 -12.16 16.58
C GLY A 89 -4.09 -13.05 16.67
N LEU A 90 -3.11 -12.93 15.78
CA LEU A 90 -1.91 -13.78 15.82
C LEU A 90 -0.69 -12.97 15.35
N ARG A 91 -0.02 -12.28 16.27
CA ARG A 91 1.28 -11.66 16.01
C ARG A 91 2.37 -12.54 16.61
N ALA A 92 3.20 -13.13 15.77
CA ALA A 92 4.48 -13.65 16.21
C ALA A 92 5.44 -12.46 16.43
N ASP A 93 6.29 -12.58 17.44
CA ASP A 93 7.35 -11.61 17.70
C ASP A 93 8.28 -11.47 16.48
N LEU A 94 8.82 -10.27 16.26
CA LEU A 94 9.80 -10.04 15.22
C LEU A 94 11.15 -10.64 15.65
N ILE A 95 11.45 -11.86 15.19
CA ILE A 95 12.68 -12.57 15.56
C ILE A 95 13.83 -12.14 14.65
N GLY A 96 14.98 -11.82 15.24
CA GLY A 96 16.26 -11.70 14.52
C GLY A 96 16.44 -10.42 13.69
N ARG A 97 15.61 -9.39 13.89
CA ARG A 97 15.66 -8.11 13.14
C ARG A 97 16.02 -6.90 14.00
N HIS A 98 16.62 -7.13 15.16
CA HIS A 98 16.92 -6.07 16.12
C HIS A 98 17.89 -5.03 15.57
N VAL A 99 18.87 -5.44 14.75
CA VAL A 99 19.88 -4.54 14.18
C VAL A 99 19.24 -3.60 13.15
N GLU A 100 18.43 -4.13 12.23
CA GLU A 100 17.76 -3.34 11.21
C GLU A 100 16.72 -2.40 11.82
N LEU A 101 15.97 -2.88 12.82
CA LEU A 101 15.01 -2.04 13.54
C LEU A 101 15.71 -0.91 14.31
N ALA A 102 16.85 -1.20 14.96
CA ALA A 102 17.63 -0.19 15.66
C ALA A 102 18.13 0.92 14.72
N ARG A 103 18.61 0.55 13.52
CA ARG A 103 19.04 1.55 12.51
C ARG A 103 17.90 2.43 12.03
N LEU A 104 16.73 1.85 11.80
CA LEU A 104 15.53 2.62 11.43
C LEU A 104 15.08 3.54 12.57
N ALA A 105 15.15 3.05 13.81
CA ALA A 105 14.84 3.86 15.00
C ALA A 105 15.84 5.02 15.18
N GLU A 106 17.14 4.81 14.92
CA GLU A 106 18.14 5.88 14.93
C GLU A 106 17.88 6.94 13.85
N ALA A 107 17.44 6.53 12.66
CA ALA A 107 17.04 7.46 11.60
C ALA A 107 15.81 8.28 12.03
N ALA A 108 14.81 7.66 12.64
CA ALA A 108 13.65 8.36 13.19
C ALA A 108 14.02 9.31 14.36
N ALA A 109 14.92 8.90 15.25
CA ALA A 109 15.42 9.76 16.33
C ALA A 109 16.25 10.95 15.80
N SER A 110 16.97 10.77 14.70
CA SER A 110 17.67 11.86 14.02
C SER A 110 16.70 12.82 13.35
N LEU A 111 15.63 12.29 12.76
CA LEU A 111 14.54 13.05 12.17
C LEU A 111 13.84 13.94 13.20
N GLU A 112 13.56 13.42 14.40
CA GLU A 112 12.98 14.21 15.51
C GLU A 112 13.88 15.39 15.91
N LYS A 113 15.20 15.23 15.79
CA LYS A 113 16.20 16.30 16.01
C LYS A 113 16.37 17.25 14.82
N GLY A 114 15.51 17.15 13.81
CA GLY A 114 15.51 18.00 12.62
C GLY A 114 16.42 17.53 11.49
N ARG A 115 17.02 16.33 11.59
CA ARG A 115 17.89 15.78 10.54
C ARG A 115 17.16 14.72 9.74
N GLY A 116 16.71 15.10 8.54
CA GLY A 116 16.12 14.19 7.56
C GLY A 116 17.12 13.17 7.02
N GLY A 117 16.65 12.30 6.12
CA GLY A 117 17.50 11.31 5.49
C GLY A 117 16.77 10.37 4.54
N VAL A 118 17.51 9.40 4.02
CA VAL A 118 16.98 8.31 3.20
C VAL A 118 17.40 6.99 3.81
N CYS A 119 16.46 6.07 3.96
CA CYS A 119 16.68 4.70 4.38
C CYS A 119 16.14 3.75 3.33
N THR A 120 16.90 2.71 3.03
CA THR A 120 16.54 1.74 2.00
C THR A 120 16.58 0.34 2.59
N LEU A 121 15.43 -0.35 2.56
CA LEU A 121 15.30 -1.74 2.98
C LEU A 121 15.42 -2.63 1.75
N VAL A 122 16.54 -3.34 1.65
CA VAL A 122 16.82 -4.26 0.55
C VAL A 122 16.61 -5.69 1.01
N GLY A 123 15.84 -6.46 0.25
CA GLY A 123 15.70 -7.90 0.51
C GLY A 123 14.67 -8.54 -0.40
N ASP A 124 14.73 -9.86 -0.53
CA ASP A 124 13.78 -10.63 -1.31
C ASP A 124 12.36 -10.61 -0.74
N ALA A 125 11.40 -11.06 -1.55
CA ALA A 125 10.02 -11.21 -1.14
C ALA A 125 9.92 -12.17 0.06
N GLY A 126 9.04 -11.87 1.02
CA GLY A 126 8.85 -12.71 2.20
C GLY A 126 9.87 -12.56 3.32
N LEU A 127 10.95 -11.77 3.16
CA LEU A 127 11.95 -11.55 4.22
C LEU A 127 11.49 -10.61 5.36
N GLY A 128 10.22 -10.18 5.37
CA GLY A 128 9.67 -9.36 6.45
C GLY A 128 9.99 -7.86 6.36
N LYS A 129 10.28 -7.32 5.17
CA LYS A 129 10.50 -5.86 4.98
C LYS A 129 9.31 -5.03 5.44
N THR A 130 8.11 -5.38 4.95
CA THR A 130 6.85 -4.75 5.39
C THR A 130 6.69 -4.85 6.90
N ARG A 131 6.85 -6.06 7.47
CA ARG A 131 6.78 -6.29 8.92
C ARG A 131 7.73 -5.39 9.72
N LEU A 132 8.95 -5.18 9.24
CA LEU A 132 9.93 -4.30 9.89
C LEU A 132 9.46 -2.84 9.88
N LEU A 133 8.87 -2.38 8.76
CA LEU A 133 8.27 -1.05 8.65
C LEU A 133 7.04 -0.91 9.56
N GLU A 134 6.25 -1.98 9.73
CA GLU A 134 5.13 -1.99 10.69
C GLU A 134 5.60 -1.78 12.12
N GLU A 135 6.66 -2.49 12.51
CA GLU A 135 7.21 -2.41 13.86
C GLU A 135 7.78 -1.01 14.14
N LEU A 136 8.52 -0.44 13.17
CA LEU A 136 8.95 0.94 13.25
C LEU A 136 7.74 1.88 13.39
N ALA A 137 6.78 1.81 12.47
CA ALA A 137 5.63 2.70 12.46
C ALA A 137 4.76 2.55 13.73
N GLY A 138 4.71 1.35 14.32
CA GLY A 138 4.03 1.08 15.59
C GLY A 138 4.77 1.63 16.81
N SER A 139 6.09 1.76 16.74
CA SER A 139 6.92 2.34 17.80
C SER A 139 6.93 3.87 17.83
N LEU A 140 6.60 4.53 16.72
CA LEU A 140 6.62 5.99 16.61
C LEU A 140 5.34 6.62 17.19
N ASP A 141 5.53 7.66 18.00
CA ASP A 141 4.44 8.50 18.50
C ASP A 141 3.79 9.27 17.35
N ARG A 142 2.53 8.93 17.03
CA ARG A 142 1.76 9.56 15.94
C ARG A 142 1.36 11.01 16.23
N GLY A 143 1.47 11.46 17.47
CA GLY A 143 1.34 12.87 17.83
C GLY A 143 2.59 13.70 17.49
N ARG A 144 3.75 13.05 17.33
CA ARG A 144 5.03 13.70 17.01
C ARG A 144 5.44 13.49 15.56
N PHE A 145 5.37 12.25 15.08
CA PHE A 145 5.77 11.89 13.73
C PHE A 145 4.56 11.87 12.81
N ARG A 146 4.70 12.53 11.66
CA ARG A 146 3.76 12.37 10.57
C ARG A 146 4.25 11.24 9.67
N TRP A 147 3.53 10.12 9.69
CA TRP A 147 3.82 8.99 8.81
C TRP A 147 2.83 8.97 7.65
N ILE A 148 3.37 8.95 6.44
CA ILE A 148 2.61 8.77 5.20
C ILE A 148 3.24 7.65 4.39
N GLU A 149 2.42 6.94 3.62
CA GLU A 149 2.86 5.74 2.95
C GLU A 149 2.17 5.52 1.61
N GLY A 150 2.87 4.83 0.71
CA GLY A 150 2.35 4.34 -0.55
C GLY A 150 3.04 3.05 -0.97
N GLN A 151 2.42 2.31 -1.87
CA GLN A 151 2.98 1.08 -2.41
C GLN A 151 3.01 1.11 -3.94
N ALA A 152 4.10 0.63 -4.52
CA ALA A 152 4.14 0.27 -5.92
C ALA A 152 3.66 -1.18 -6.08
N TYR A 153 2.66 -1.41 -6.94
CA TYR A 153 2.09 -2.73 -7.14
C TYR A 153 2.71 -3.39 -8.38
N ALA A 154 2.74 -4.73 -8.41
CA ALA A 154 3.30 -5.46 -9.55
C ALA A 154 2.59 -5.13 -10.88
N PHE A 155 1.31 -4.77 -10.84
CA PHE A 155 0.56 -4.37 -12.05
C PHE A 155 0.78 -2.91 -12.47
N SER A 156 1.49 -2.10 -11.67
CA SER A 156 1.64 -0.65 -11.88
C SER A 156 2.96 -0.24 -12.55
N HIS A 157 3.75 -1.17 -13.09
CA HIS A 157 5.06 -0.89 -13.71
C HIS A 157 5.04 0.20 -14.79
N ASN A 158 3.96 0.25 -15.58
CA ASN A 158 3.79 1.21 -16.67
C ASN A 158 2.84 2.34 -16.28
N THR A 159 2.53 2.50 -15.00
CA THR A 159 1.72 3.59 -14.47
C THR A 159 2.65 4.61 -13.83
N PRO A 160 2.89 5.77 -14.48
CA PRO A 160 3.76 6.79 -13.93
C PRO A 160 3.33 7.20 -12.54
N TYR A 161 4.30 7.35 -11.63
CA TYR A 161 4.07 7.86 -10.27
C TYR A 161 3.18 6.96 -9.40
N ALA A 162 3.02 5.67 -9.73
CA ALA A 162 2.12 4.75 -9.03
C ALA A 162 2.19 4.81 -7.49
N PRO A 163 3.36 4.68 -6.82
CA PRO A 163 3.41 4.73 -5.36
C PRO A 163 3.10 6.12 -4.79
N LEU A 164 3.39 7.19 -5.53
CA LEU A 164 3.04 8.56 -5.13
C LEU A 164 1.54 8.79 -5.29
N THR A 165 0.93 8.30 -6.36
CA THR A 165 -0.52 8.31 -6.58
C THR A 165 -1.26 7.55 -5.48
N ASP A 166 -0.80 6.35 -5.12
CA ASP A 166 -1.36 5.56 -4.01
C ASP A 166 -1.25 6.32 -2.68
N LEU A 167 -0.08 6.90 -2.38
CA LEU A 167 0.15 7.73 -1.18
C LEU A 167 -0.76 8.96 -1.14
N LEU A 168 -0.85 9.72 -2.23
CA LEU A 168 -1.64 10.94 -2.29
C LEU A 168 -3.13 10.63 -2.20
N CYS A 169 -3.58 9.58 -2.88
CA CYS A 169 -4.93 9.05 -2.76
C CYS A 169 -5.29 8.85 -1.28
N ARG A 170 -4.45 8.13 -0.51
CA ARG A 170 -4.64 7.86 0.93
C ARG A 170 -4.76 9.15 1.73
N ILE A 171 -3.80 10.05 1.53
CA ILE A 171 -3.74 11.33 2.24
C ILE A 171 -5.00 12.19 1.98
N PHE A 172 -5.46 12.26 0.73
CA PHE A 172 -6.64 13.02 0.35
C PHE A 172 -7.96 12.29 0.60
N GLN A 173 -7.93 11.06 1.13
CA GLN A 173 -9.12 10.25 1.40
C GLN A 173 -10.04 10.12 0.16
N LEU A 174 -9.44 9.99 -1.02
CA LEU A 174 -10.20 9.76 -2.26
C LEU A 174 -10.87 8.38 -2.23
N GLU A 175 -12.00 8.22 -2.88
CA GLU A 175 -12.70 6.95 -2.96
C GLU A 175 -13.03 6.64 -4.41
N GLU A 176 -13.21 5.37 -4.75
CA GLU A 176 -13.56 4.97 -6.12
C GLU A 176 -14.85 5.64 -6.59
N ARG A 177 -15.82 5.80 -5.68
CA ARG A 177 -17.10 6.48 -5.91
C ARG A 177 -17.00 8.00 -6.02
N ASP A 178 -15.87 8.60 -5.65
CA ASP A 178 -15.74 10.05 -5.73
C ASP A 178 -15.68 10.49 -7.20
N GLY A 179 -16.62 11.33 -7.61
CA GLY A 179 -16.58 11.99 -8.91
C GLY A 179 -15.44 13.03 -9.01
N PRO A 180 -15.09 13.50 -10.23
CA PRO A 180 -13.98 14.42 -10.45
C PRO A 180 -14.05 15.70 -9.60
N GLU A 181 -15.23 16.30 -9.45
CA GLU A 181 -15.44 17.51 -8.65
C GLU A 181 -15.21 17.27 -7.16
N GLN A 182 -15.71 16.15 -6.64
CA GLN A 182 -15.52 15.77 -5.24
C GLN A 182 -14.04 15.51 -4.93
N ARG A 183 -13.33 14.83 -5.85
CA ARG A 183 -11.88 14.62 -5.72
C ARG A 183 -11.13 15.95 -5.72
N LEU A 184 -11.45 16.86 -6.64
CA LEU A 184 -10.82 18.17 -6.71
C LEU A 184 -11.05 18.96 -5.41
N SER A 185 -12.28 18.97 -4.90
CA SER A 185 -12.64 19.64 -3.65
C SER A 185 -11.86 19.08 -2.44
N LYS A 186 -11.74 17.74 -2.33
CA LYS A 186 -10.93 17.09 -1.29
C LYS A 186 -9.46 17.49 -1.38
N ILE A 187 -8.88 17.49 -2.60
CA ILE A 187 -7.49 17.88 -2.82
C ILE A 187 -7.26 19.34 -2.45
N GLN A 188 -8.10 20.26 -2.93
CA GLN A 188 -8.00 21.69 -2.64
C GLN A 188 -8.12 21.97 -1.14
N SER A 189 -9.13 21.38 -0.49
CA SER A 189 -9.36 21.55 0.95
C SER A 189 -8.16 21.09 1.78
N ALA A 190 -7.57 19.95 1.42
CA ALA A 190 -6.41 19.41 2.10
C ALA A 190 -5.14 20.26 1.88
N VAL A 191 -4.89 20.70 0.64
CA VAL A 191 -3.76 21.57 0.29
C VAL A 191 -3.85 22.92 1.03
N SER A 192 -5.03 23.53 1.09
CA SER A 192 -5.27 24.76 1.87
C SER A 192 -5.06 24.54 3.36
N ALA A 193 -5.59 23.46 3.93
CA ALA A 193 -5.44 23.14 5.35
C ALA A 193 -3.97 22.99 5.79
N TRP A 194 -3.06 22.66 4.87
CA TRP A 194 -1.64 22.51 5.18
C TRP A 194 -0.78 23.74 4.87
N GLY A 195 -1.36 24.83 4.37
CA GLY A 195 -0.63 26.06 4.09
C GLY A 195 0.35 25.91 2.92
N ALA A 196 -0.04 25.18 1.88
CA ALA A 196 0.71 25.01 0.63
C ALA A 196 0.18 25.94 -0.49
N GLU A 197 -0.29 27.13 -0.13
CA GLU A 197 -1.02 28.04 -1.04
C GLU A 197 -0.10 28.89 -1.93
N SER A 198 1.19 28.96 -1.62
CA SER A 198 2.16 29.80 -2.36
C SER A 198 2.49 29.26 -3.76
N GLU A 199 2.18 27.99 -4.04
CA GLU A 199 2.34 27.37 -5.35
C GLU A 199 0.99 26.78 -5.79
N PRO A 200 0.69 26.67 -7.09
CA PRO A 200 -0.48 25.97 -7.61
C PRO A 200 -0.33 24.45 -7.43
N VAL A 201 -0.27 23.98 -6.18
CA VAL A 201 -0.09 22.57 -5.81
C VAL A 201 -1.30 21.73 -6.23
N ALA A 202 -2.50 22.17 -5.83
CA ALA A 202 -3.73 21.41 -6.07
C ALA A 202 -3.98 21.08 -7.56
N PRO A 203 -3.78 22.00 -8.53
CA PRO A 203 -3.88 21.70 -9.96
C PRO A 203 -3.03 20.51 -10.43
N TYR A 204 -1.75 20.48 -10.07
CA TYR A 204 -0.82 19.45 -10.56
C TYR A 204 -1.03 18.12 -9.83
N LEU A 205 -1.36 18.15 -8.53
CA LEU A 205 -1.73 16.93 -7.81
C LEU A 205 -3.06 16.35 -8.30
N ALA A 206 -4.05 17.20 -8.62
CA ALA A 206 -5.30 16.77 -9.23
C ALA A 206 -5.06 16.07 -10.57
N SER A 207 -4.24 16.68 -11.44
CA SER A 207 -3.88 16.07 -12.73
C SER A 207 -3.14 14.75 -12.57
N LEU A 208 -2.25 14.62 -11.57
CA LEU A 208 -1.57 13.37 -11.26
C LEU A 208 -2.55 12.27 -10.84
N LEU A 209 -3.61 12.64 -10.12
CA LEU A 209 -4.66 11.75 -9.62
C LEU A 209 -5.82 11.53 -10.62
N GLY A 210 -5.60 11.88 -11.89
CA GLY A 210 -6.57 11.66 -12.98
C GLY A 210 -7.73 12.64 -13.01
N VAL A 211 -7.62 13.78 -12.32
CA VAL A 211 -8.62 14.87 -12.34
C VAL A 211 -8.11 16.00 -13.22
N SER A 212 -8.74 16.19 -14.38
CA SER A 212 -8.36 17.24 -15.33
C SER A 212 -8.43 18.64 -14.70
N HIS A 213 -7.39 19.45 -14.91
CA HIS A 213 -7.33 20.83 -14.44
C HIS A 213 -6.66 21.74 -15.50
N PRO A 214 -7.27 22.86 -15.92
CA PRO A 214 -6.77 23.69 -17.04
C PRO A 214 -5.30 24.14 -16.89
N GLN A 215 -4.90 24.54 -15.69
CA GLN A 215 -3.52 24.96 -15.39
C GLN A 215 -2.49 23.81 -15.52
N ALA A 216 -2.90 22.57 -15.25
CA ALA A 216 -2.03 21.41 -15.35
C ALA A 216 -2.00 20.81 -16.76
N SER A 217 -2.93 21.20 -17.63
CA SER A 217 -3.00 20.76 -19.03
C SER A 217 -2.21 21.64 -20.00
N SER A 218 -1.70 22.79 -19.53
CA SER A 218 -1.00 23.78 -20.37
C SER A 218 0.52 23.56 -20.40
N GLY A 219 1.15 23.91 -21.53
CA GLY A 219 2.61 23.84 -21.71
C GLY A 219 3.15 22.49 -22.22
N SER A 220 4.46 22.42 -22.45
CA SER A 220 5.13 21.20 -22.92
C SER A 220 5.10 20.09 -21.85
N PRO A 221 5.31 18.81 -22.23
CA PRO A 221 5.45 17.71 -21.26
C PRO A 221 6.53 17.96 -20.19
N GLU A 222 7.66 18.54 -20.57
CA GLU A 222 8.78 18.87 -19.68
C GLU A 222 8.39 19.96 -18.70
N PHE A 223 7.67 20.99 -19.17
CA PHE A 223 7.12 22.04 -18.31
C PHE A 223 6.16 21.45 -17.28
N ARG A 224 5.20 20.63 -17.72
CA ARG A 224 4.24 19.97 -16.81
C ARG A 224 4.92 19.07 -15.78
N ARG A 225 5.95 18.31 -16.19
CA ARG A 225 6.76 17.48 -15.30
C ARG A 225 7.50 18.32 -14.27
N SER A 226 8.13 19.41 -14.68
CA SER A 226 8.81 20.35 -13.79
C SER A 226 7.84 20.94 -12.75
N ARG A 227 6.68 21.42 -13.20
CA ARG A 227 5.64 21.95 -12.31
C ARG A 227 5.08 20.90 -11.35
N LEU A 228 4.92 19.65 -11.80
CA LEU A 228 4.52 18.54 -10.93
C LEU A 228 5.56 18.27 -9.84
N ASN A 229 6.84 18.24 -10.19
CA ASN A 229 7.93 18.08 -9.23
C ASN A 229 7.93 19.20 -8.18
N THR A 230 7.76 20.45 -8.60
CA THR A 230 7.60 21.60 -7.68
C THR A 230 6.37 21.47 -6.79
N ALA A 231 5.23 21.03 -7.33
CA ALA A 231 4.01 20.81 -6.57
C ALA A 231 4.15 19.69 -5.52
N LEU A 232 4.77 18.56 -5.89
CA LEU A 232 5.07 17.47 -4.96
C LEU A 232 6.01 17.93 -3.84
N LEU A 233 7.10 18.63 -4.19
CA LEU A 233 8.01 19.20 -3.20
C LEU A 233 7.29 20.13 -2.23
N ALA A 234 6.53 21.10 -2.75
CA ALA A 234 5.76 22.05 -1.92
C ALA A 234 4.76 21.33 -1.00
N PHE A 235 4.11 20.28 -1.49
CA PHE A 235 3.23 19.42 -0.71
C PHE A 235 3.96 18.71 0.44
N PHE A 236 5.06 18.00 0.16
CA PHE A 236 5.81 17.31 1.21
C PHE A 236 6.46 18.30 2.20
N SER A 237 6.95 19.44 1.72
CA SER A 237 7.44 20.54 2.56
C SER A 237 6.35 21.09 3.49
N ALA A 238 5.11 21.24 3.01
CA ALA A 238 3.99 21.68 3.84
C ALA A 238 3.64 20.66 4.93
N LEU A 239 3.66 19.36 4.60
CA LEU A 239 3.46 18.30 5.59
C LEU A 239 4.58 18.26 6.63
N ALA A 240 5.83 18.40 6.19
CA ALA A 240 7.00 18.38 7.06
C ALA A 240 7.14 19.65 7.93
N ARG A 241 6.49 20.76 7.55
CA ARG A 241 6.38 21.96 8.41
C ARG A 241 5.52 21.71 9.67
N GLN A 242 4.60 20.75 9.62
CA GLN A 242 3.72 20.44 10.75
C GLN A 242 4.34 19.46 11.75
N GLY A 243 5.49 18.87 11.41
CA GLY A 243 6.20 17.92 12.25
C GLY A 243 7.10 17.01 11.42
N PRO A 244 8.03 16.28 12.07
CA PRO A 244 8.94 15.39 11.39
C PRO A 244 8.19 14.36 10.52
N LEU A 245 8.48 14.41 9.21
CA LEU A 245 7.75 13.65 8.20
C LEU A 245 8.49 12.35 7.87
N VAL A 246 7.80 11.22 7.96
CA VAL A 246 8.25 9.93 7.43
C VAL A 246 7.44 9.60 6.19
N ILE A 247 8.11 9.46 5.06
CA ILE A 247 7.54 9.04 3.78
C ILE A 247 7.96 7.59 3.55
N CYS A 248 7.04 6.64 3.60
CA CYS A 248 7.33 5.22 3.42
C CYS A 248 6.80 4.72 2.07
N LEU A 249 7.68 4.31 1.17
CA LEU A 249 7.31 3.77 -0.14
C LEU A 249 7.72 2.30 -0.24
N GLU A 250 6.73 1.42 -0.36
CA GLU A 250 6.96 -0.01 -0.44
C GLU A 250 7.09 -0.50 -1.89
N ASP A 251 7.93 -1.53 -2.05
CA ASP A 251 8.13 -2.25 -3.29
C ASP A 251 8.53 -1.35 -4.48
N VAL A 252 9.36 -0.33 -4.24
CA VAL A 252 9.72 0.68 -5.25
C VAL A 252 10.43 0.12 -6.49
N HIS A 253 10.89 -1.13 -6.44
CA HIS A 253 11.35 -1.89 -7.62
C HIS A 253 10.32 -2.02 -8.75
N TRP A 254 9.02 -1.87 -8.43
CA TRP A 254 7.94 -1.83 -9.41
C TRP A 254 7.64 -0.41 -9.94
N SER A 255 8.40 0.60 -9.52
CA SER A 255 8.17 2.00 -9.93
C SER A 255 8.80 2.31 -11.29
N ASP A 256 8.18 3.23 -12.01
CA ASP A 256 8.73 3.76 -13.26
C ASP A 256 9.87 4.78 -13.01
N PRO A 257 10.73 5.07 -14.01
CA PRO A 257 11.80 6.05 -13.88
C PRO A 257 11.33 7.46 -13.47
N SER A 258 10.14 7.89 -13.88
CA SER A 258 9.62 9.21 -13.54
C SER A 258 9.30 9.33 -12.06
N THR A 259 8.80 8.26 -11.44
CA THR A 259 8.65 8.17 -9.98
C THR A 259 9.99 8.38 -9.29
N LEU A 260 11.02 7.63 -9.69
CA LEU A 260 12.34 7.70 -9.06
C LEU A 260 12.96 9.09 -9.19
N ASP A 261 12.84 9.71 -10.36
CA ASP A 261 13.31 11.08 -10.59
C ASP A 261 12.56 12.11 -9.73
N ALA A 262 11.24 11.96 -9.55
CA ALA A 262 10.48 12.83 -8.65
C ALA A 262 10.94 12.66 -7.19
N LEU A 263 11.17 11.42 -6.74
CA LEU A 263 11.70 11.16 -5.39
C LEU A 263 13.08 11.78 -5.20
N ARG A 264 14.00 11.60 -6.15
CA ARG A 264 15.34 12.24 -6.13
C ARG A 264 15.23 13.76 -6.07
N TYR A 265 14.33 14.34 -6.86
CA TYR A 265 14.06 15.77 -6.82
C TYR A 265 13.57 16.23 -5.44
N ILE A 266 12.59 15.54 -4.85
CA ILE A 266 12.05 15.89 -3.53
C ILE A 266 13.14 15.80 -2.45
N ILE A 267 13.86 14.68 -2.38
CA ILE A 267 14.92 14.46 -1.37
C ILE A 267 16.01 15.53 -1.47
N SER A 268 16.39 15.91 -2.69
CA SER A 268 17.48 16.86 -2.92
C SER A 268 17.09 18.31 -2.61
N ASN A 269 15.79 18.62 -2.53
CA ASN A 269 15.29 20.00 -2.41
C ASN A 269 14.45 20.24 -1.15
N ILE A 270 14.03 19.20 -0.43
CA ILE A 270 13.29 19.36 0.81
C ILE A 270 14.21 19.92 1.91
N THR A 271 13.81 21.03 2.51
CA THR A 271 14.58 21.70 3.57
C THR A 271 14.05 21.41 4.96
N GLN A 272 12.81 20.94 5.05
CA GLN A 272 12.17 20.52 6.29
C GLN A 272 12.63 19.11 6.70
N PRO A 273 12.54 18.73 7.99
CA PRO A 273 12.87 17.40 8.44
C PRO A 273 11.96 16.33 7.80
N ALA A 274 12.52 15.55 6.88
CA ALA A 274 11.84 14.43 6.23
C ALA A 274 12.74 13.20 6.12
N LEU A 275 12.19 12.03 6.41
CA LEU A 275 12.83 10.72 6.23
C LEU A 275 12.09 9.95 5.15
N LEU A 276 12.76 9.68 4.03
CA LEU A 276 12.25 8.76 3.02
C LEU A 276 12.70 7.34 3.38
N ILE A 277 11.76 6.41 3.44
CA ILE A 277 12.02 4.98 3.61
C ILE A 277 11.50 4.24 2.38
N CYS A 278 12.40 3.58 1.64
CA CYS A 278 12.04 2.81 0.46
C CYS A 278 12.30 1.31 0.70
N SER A 279 11.39 0.43 0.29
CA SER A 279 11.64 -1.02 0.27
C SER A 279 11.75 -1.55 -1.17
N HIS A 280 12.76 -2.37 -1.45
CA HIS A 280 12.94 -2.94 -2.79
C HIS A 280 13.68 -4.29 -2.77
N ARG A 281 13.74 -4.93 -3.94
CA ARG A 281 14.47 -6.19 -4.14
C ARG A 281 15.90 -5.93 -4.62
N PRO A 282 16.88 -6.79 -4.31
CA PRO A 282 18.29 -6.56 -4.64
C PRO A 282 18.57 -6.27 -6.14
N ALA A 283 17.77 -6.82 -7.05
CA ALA A 283 17.94 -6.63 -8.50
C ALA A 283 17.48 -5.25 -9.03
N SER A 284 16.99 -4.37 -8.17
CA SER A 284 16.56 -3.02 -8.53
C SER A 284 17.50 -2.01 -7.89
N VAL A 285 18.18 -1.21 -8.72
CA VAL A 285 19.05 -0.13 -8.26
C VAL A 285 18.24 1.16 -8.24
N LEU A 286 18.15 1.81 -7.07
CA LEU A 286 17.62 3.17 -6.88
C LEU A 286 18.66 4.23 -7.24
#